data_AF-A0A9X3H8M9-F1
#
_entry.id   AF-A0A9X3H8M9-F1
#
_cell.length_a   1.000
_cell.length_b   1.000
_cell.length_c   1.000
_cell.angle_alpha   90.00
_cell.angle_beta   90.00
_cell.angle_gamma   90.00
#
_symmetry.space_group_name_H-M   'P 1'
#
loop_
_entity.id
_entity.type
_entity.pdbx_description
1 polymer ?
#
loop_
_entity_poly.entity_id
_entity_poly.type
_entity_poly.pdbx_seq_one_letter_code
_entity_poly.pdbx_strand_id
1 'polypeptide(L)'
;MIFIFDWGHQTFKEIGPLSKTDFKTTLEPEMAWLVIRRSWFRAFFIPTIPTETDFGLVDEGGNFFKIEKAVFEKYMPLAKLNAVISNGEISDEEYERRRNEMGF
;
A
#
# COMPACT_ATOMS: atom_id res chain seq x y z
N MET A 1 -7.98 -40.23 -0.68
CA MET A 1 -7.48 -39.14 -1.53
C MET A 1 -7.41 -37.90 -0.67
N ILE A 2 -6.20 -37.47 -0.28
CA ILE A 2 -6.03 -36.27 0.54
C ILE A 2 -5.90 -35.11 -0.43
N PHE A 3 -6.92 -34.25 -0.46
CA PHE A 3 -6.84 -32.98 -1.15
C PHE A 3 -6.23 -31.97 -0.18
N ILE A 4 -4.96 -31.63 -0.38
CA ILE A 4 -4.34 -30.50 0.30
C ILE A 4 -4.78 -29.28 -0.51
N PHE A 5 -5.69 -28.47 0.00
CA PHE A 5 -6.00 -27.18 -0.60
C PHE A 5 -5.03 -26.16 -0.01
N ASP A 6 -4.14 -25.61 -0.84
CA ASP A 6 -3.26 -24.51 -0.44
C ASP A 6 -4.03 -23.20 -0.62
N TRP A 7 -4.66 -22.75 0.46
CA TRP A 7 -5.55 -21.58 0.46
C TRP A 7 -4.73 -20.31 0.60
N GLY A 8 -4.93 -19.37 -0.34
CA GLY A 8 -4.76 -17.95 -0.05
C GLY A 8 -3.31 -17.44 0.03
N HIS A 9 -2.53 -17.63 -1.03
CA HIS A 9 -1.29 -16.86 -1.16
C HIS A 9 -1.65 -15.37 -1.26
N GLN A 10 -1.07 -14.54 -0.39
CA GLN A 10 -1.26 -13.10 -0.42
C GLN A 10 0.05 -12.42 -0.82
N THR A 11 -0.03 -11.48 -1.76
CA THR A 11 1.10 -10.64 -2.15
C THR A 11 0.81 -9.20 -1.79
N PHE A 12 1.76 -8.53 -1.15
CA PHE A 12 1.71 -7.10 -0.86
C PHE A 12 2.59 -6.37 -1.87
N LYS A 13 2.06 -5.28 -2.43
CA LYS A 13 2.83 -4.32 -3.21
C LYS A 13 2.85 -3.01 -2.46
N GLU A 14 4.01 -2.67 -1.91
CA GLU A 14 4.27 -1.38 -1.28
C GLU A 14 4.41 -0.28 -2.32
N ILE A 15 3.73 0.83 -2.10
CA ILE A 15 3.79 2.01 -2.95
C ILE A 15 4.73 3.05 -2.34
N GLY A 16 4.64 3.24 -1.03
CA GLY A 16 5.50 4.15 -0.29
C GLY A 16 4.92 4.51 1.09
N PRO A 17 5.73 5.16 1.94
CA PRO A 17 5.32 5.56 3.27
C PRO A 17 4.42 6.80 3.23
N LEU A 18 3.51 6.88 4.20
CA LEU A 18 2.66 8.02 4.47
C LEU A 18 2.74 8.36 5.95
N SER A 19 2.82 9.65 6.26
CA SER A 19 2.72 10.13 7.63
C SER A 19 1.27 10.15 8.09
N LYS A 20 1.04 9.90 9.37
CA LYS A 20 -0.26 10.08 10.02
C LYS A 20 -0.79 11.51 9.89
N THR A 21 0.07 12.52 9.76
CA THR A 21 -0.38 13.90 9.52
C THR A 21 -1.03 14.08 8.15
N ASP A 22 -0.65 13.28 7.15
CA ASP A 22 -1.20 13.39 5.79
C ASP A 22 -2.56 12.67 5.68
N PHE A 23 -2.79 11.64 6.50
CA PHE A 23 -3.99 10.81 6.44
C PHE A 23 -4.91 11.02 7.65
N LYS A 24 -6.17 11.39 7.42
CA LYS A 24 -7.16 11.65 8.50
C LYS A 24 -7.61 10.41 9.28
N THR A 25 -7.02 9.24 9.05
CA THR A 25 -7.42 8.00 9.73
C THR A 25 -6.76 7.93 11.10
N THR A 26 -7.52 7.48 12.09
CA THR A 26 -7.05 7.10 13.42
C THR A 26 -6.19 5.84 13.34
N LEU A 27 -4.98 5.96 12.80
CA LEU A 27 -3.95 4.95 12.98
C LEU A 27 -3.18 5.31 14.24
N GLU A 28 -2.95 4.36 15.14
CA GLU A 28 -2.07 4.58 16.29
C GLU A 28 -0.63 4.93 15.89
N PRO A 29 0.01 4.21 14.94
CA PRO A 29 1.39 4.48 14.55
C PRO A 29 1.55 5.76 13.73
N GLU A 30 2.72 6.40 13.85
CA GLU A 30 3.05 7.68 13.21
C GLU A 30 3.27 7.55 11.70
N MET A 31 3.67 6.36 11.24
CA MET A 31 3.91 6.04 9.82
C MET A 31 3.17 4.77 9.41
N ALA A 32 2.72 4.76 8.16
CA ALA A 32 2.14 3.58 7.53
C ALA A 32 2.50 3.52 6.05
N TRP A 33 2.60 2.30 5.50
CA TRP A 33 2.88 2.07 4.09
C TRP A 33 1.58 1.90 3.32
N LEU A 34 1.42 2.68 2.25
CA LEU A 34 0.34 2.48 1.31
C LEU A 34 0.62 1.22 0.49
N VAL A 35 -0.28 0.24 0.56
CA VAL A 35 -0.09 -1.08 -0.05
C VAL A 35 -1.29 -1.51 -0.90
N ILE A 36 -1.02 -2.37 -1.87
CA ILE A 36 -2.02 -3.17 -2.57
C ILE A 36 -1.83 -4.62 -2.15
N ARG A 37 -2.85 -5.21 -1.53
CA ARG A 37 -2.86 -6.64 -1.18
C ARG A 37 -3.65 -7.40 -2.23
N ARG A 38 -3.04 -8.41 -2.84
CA ARG A 38 -3.72 -9.33 -3.76
C ARG A 38 -3.79 -10.70 -3.13
N SER A 39 -5.00 -11.22 -3.02
CA SER A 39 -5.25 -12.60 -2.60
C SER A 39 -5.35 -13.47 -3.83
N TRP A 40 -4.67 -14.61 -3.80
CA TRP A 40 -4.54 -15.53 -4.92
C TRP A 40 -5.11 -16.89 -4.54
N PHE A 41 -5.90 -17.45 -5.43
CA PHE A 41 -6.40 -18.81 -5.29
C PHE A 41 -5.58 -19.76 -6.16
N ARG A 42 -5.14 -20.87 -5.57
CA ARG A 42 -4.41 -21.92 -6.27
C ARG A 42 -5.19 -23.23 -6.15
N ALA A 43 -5.82 -23.64 -7.26
CA ALA A 43 -6.22 -25.03 -7.44
C ALA A 43 -5.11 -25.76 -8.21
N PHE A 44 -4.82 -27.02 -7.85
CA PHE A 44 -3.70 -27.82 -8.36
C PHE A 44 -3.59 -27.92 -9.91
N PHE A 45 -4.61 -27.49 -10.66
CA PHE A 45 -4.70 -27.58 -12.12
C PHE A 45 -5.07 -26.26 -12.83
N ILE A 46 -5.20 -25.15 -12.10
CA ILE A 46 -5.59 -23.84 -12.66
C ILE A 46 -4.42 -22.86 -12.44
N PRO A 47 -4.06 -22.02 -13.42
CA PRO A 47 -3.10 -20.93 -13.19
C PRO A 47 -3.55 -20.06 -12.01
N THR A 48 -2.62 -19.54 -11.22
CA THR A 48 -2.93 -18.71 -10.05
C THR A 48 -3.71 -17.46 -10.49
N ILE A 49 -4.99 -17.34 -10.12
CA ILE A 49 -5.83 -16.18 -10.46
C ILE A 49 -5.93 -15.26 -9.24
N PRO A 50 -5.75 -13.94 -9.38
CA PRO A 50 -6.01 -13.02 -8.29
C PRO A 50 -7.52 -12.98 -8.04
N THR A 51 -7.94 -13.39 -6.85
CA THR A 51 -9.36 -13.47 -6.48
C THR A 51 -9.87 -12.19 -5.82
N GLU A 52 -8.98 -11.45 -5.17
CA GLU A 52 -9.33 -10.20 -4.50
C GLU A 52 -8.15 -9.23 -4.56
N THR A 53 -8.45 -7.95 -4.75
CA THR A 53 -7.48 -6.86 -4.65
C THR A 53 -7.99 -5.86 -3.63
N ASP A 54 -7.29 -5.79 -2.50
CA ASP A 54 -7.54 -4.82 -1.45
C ASP A 54 -6.54 -3.67 -1.53
N PHE A 55 -7.04 -2.48 -1.23
CA PHE A 55 -6.24 -1.27 -1.06
C PHE A 55 -6.19 -0.94 0.43
N GLY A 56 -5.01 -0.62 0.95
CA GLY A 56 -4.87 -0.45 2.38
C GLY A 56 -3.59 0.22 2.82
N LEU A 57 -3.48 0.36 4.13
CA LEU A 57 -2.30 0.82 4.84
C LEU A 57 -1.76 -0.35 5.67
N VAL A 58 -0.44 -0.49 5.74
CA VAL A 58 0.24 -1.42 6.65
C VAL A 58 1.06 -0.61 7.62
N ASP A 59 0.89 -0.87 8.92
CA ASP A 59 1.71 -0.23 9.95
C ASP A 59 3.05 -0.97 10.17
N GLU A 60 3.90 -0.41 11.02
CA GLU A 60 5.16 -1.03 11.47
C GLU A 60 4.95 -2.38 12.17
N GLY A 61 3.76 -2.60 12.74
CA GLY A 61 3.36 -3.86 13.38
C GLY A 61 2.88 -4.93 12.40
N GLY A 62 2.78 -4.63 11.10
CA GLY A 62 2.27 -5.53 10.08
C GLY A 62 0.74 -5.63 10.02
N ASN A 63 0.00 -4.77 10.73
CA ASN A 63 -1.46 -4.72 10.68
C ASN A 63 -1.92 -4.06 9.39
N PHE A 64 -2.84 -4.72 8.69
CA PHE A 64 -3.43 -4.22 7.45
C PHE A 64 -4.76 -3.51 7.70
N PHE A 65 -4.84 -2.25 7.32
CA PHE A 65 -6.03 -1.42 7.39
C PHE A 65 -6.59 -1.20 5.98
N LYS A 66 -7.75 -1.80 5.69
CA LYS A 66 -8.43 -1.64 4.39
C LYS A 66 -8.97 -0.21 4.27
N ILE A 67 -8.71 0.40 3.12
CA ILE A 67 -9.26 1.72 2.75
C ILE A 67 -10.03 1.62 1.44
N GLU A 68 -10.89 2.59 1.18
CA GLU A 68 -11.58 2.68 -0.11
C GLU A 68 -10.60 3.01 -1.23
N LYS A 69 -10.86 2.46 -2.41
CA LYS A 69 -10.04 2.68 -3.61
C LYS A 69 -9.90 4.18 -3.96
N ALA A 70 -10.97 4.96 -3.82
CA ALA A 70 -10.94 6.40 -4.08
C ALA A 70 -9.97 7.15 -3.15
N VAL A 71 -9.93 6.74 -1.88
CA VAL A 71 -8.99 7.28 -0.89
C VAL A 71 -7.57 6.84 -1.26
N PHE A 72 -7.35 5.57 -1.59
CA PHE A 72 -6.05 5.07 -2.05
C PHE A 72 -5.51 5.86 -3.25
N GLU A 73 -6.32 6.10 -4.27
CA GLU A 73 -5.91 6.83 -5.48
C GLU A 73 -5.52 8.28 -5.18
N LYS A 74 -6.18 8.91 -4.20
CA LYS A 74 -5.84 10.27 -3.74
C LYS A 74 -4.44 10.32 -3.10
N TYR A 75 -4.07 9.32 -2.31
CA TYR A 75 -2.81 9.30 -1.57
C TYR A 75 -1.65 8.61 -2.29
N MET A 76 -1.94 7.85 -3.35
CA MET A 76 -0.94 7.22 -4.20
C MET A 76 0.16 8.18 -4.72
N PRO A 77 -0.12 9.38 -5.24
CA PRO A 77 0.94 10.28 -5.72
C PRO A 77 1.86 10.75 -4.59
N LEU A 78 1.31 11.07 -3.42
CA LEU A 78 2.10 11.46 -2.25
C LEU A 78 2.96 10.31 -1.73
N ALA A 79 2.39 9.10 -1.59
CA ALA A 79 3.13 7.92 -1.16
C ALA A 79 4.32 7.62 -2.10
N LYS A 80 4.13 7.75 -3.42
CA LYS A 80 5.22 7.61 -4.39
C LYS A 80 6.28 8.70 -4.22
N LEU A 81 5.87 9.95 -4.04
CA LEU A 81 6.79 11.05 -3.81
C LEU A 81 7.64 10.82 -2.55
N ASN A 82 7.01 10.37 -1.47
CA ASN A 82 7.67 10.00 -0.22
C ASN A 82 8.66 8.84 -0.40
N ALA A 83 8.33 7.85 -1.23
CA ALA A 83 9.26 6.77 -1.56
C ALA A 83 10.49 7.28 -2.33
N VAL A 84 10.29 8.20 -3.30
CA VAL A 84 11.36 8.77 -4.12
C VAL A 84 12.34 9.59 -3.27
N ILE A 85 11.85 10.41 -2.34
CA ILE A 85 12.72 11.14 -1.39
C ILE A 85 13.42 10.18 -0.42
N SER A 86 12.71 9.16 0.08
CA SER A 86 13.29 8.13 0.95
C SER A 86 14.40 7.32 0.26
N ASN A 87 14.33 7.17 -1.05
CA ASN A 87 15.36 6.54 -1.87
C ASN A 87 16.54 7.47 -2.19
N GLY A 88 16.46 8.76 -1.83
CA GLY A 88 17.46 9.77 -2.15
C GLY A 88 17.49 10.18 -3.63
N GLU A 89 16.40 9.94 -4.37
CA GLU A 89 16.33 10.23 -5.80
C GLU A 89 16.01 11.72 -6.10
N ILE A 90 15.51 12.46 -5.12
CA ILE A 90 15.21 13.90 -5.21
C ILE A 90 15.73 14.64 -3.97
N SER A 91 15.91 15.96 -4.05
CA SER A 91 16.24 16.81 -2.89
C SER A 91 14.99 17.20 -2.11
N ASP A 92 15.18 17.62 -0.85
CA ASP A 92 14.10 18.13 0.02
C ASP A 92 13.36 19.33 -0.62
N GLU A 93 14.09 20.20 -1.31
CA GLU A 93 13.52 21.36 -2.01
C GLU A 93 12.60 20.94 -3.15
N GLU A 94 12.97 19.91 -3.89
CA GLU A 94 12.16 19.37 -4.97
C GLU A 94 10.96 18.58 -4.46
N TYR A 95 11.12 17.89 -3.32
CA TYR A 95 10.04 17.25 -2.59
C TYR A 95 8.96 18.27 -2.17
N GLU A 96 9.34 19.36 -1.50
CA GLU A 96 8.41 20.39 -1.03
C GLU A 96 7.67 21.06 -2.19
N ARG A 97 8.36 21.33 -3.31
CA ARG A 97 7.72 21.88 -4.51
C ARG A 97 6.63 20.95 -5.05
N ARG A 98 6.97 19.67 -5.24
CA ARG A 98 6.04 18.66 -5.78
C ARG A 98 4.88 18.38 -4.83
N ARG A 99 5.10 18.42 -3.52
CA ARG A 99 4.06 18.25 -2.50
C ARG A 99 3.04 19.39 -2.56
N ASN A 100 3.49 20.63 -2.63
CA ASN A 100 2.64 21.82 -2.76
C ASN A 100 1.84 21.82 -4.07
N GLU A 101 2.43 21.42 -5.21
CA GLU A 101 1.73 21.29 -6.50
C GLU A 101 0.57 20.27 -6.45
N MET A 102 0.70 19.24 -5.60
CA MET A 102 -0.34 18.23 -5.40
C MET A 102 -1.43 18.65 -4.40
N GLY A 103 -1.28 19.81 -3.74
CA GLY A 103 -2.24 20.35 -2.77
C GLY A 103 -2.22 19.65 -1.42
N PHE A 104 -1.06 19.12 -1.02
CA PHE A 104 -0.80 18.55 0.31
C PHE A 104 0.02 19.50 1.18
#